data_AF-A0A059GB42-F1
#
_entry.id   AF-A0A059GB42-F1
#
_cell.length_a   1.000
_cell.length_b   1.000
_cell.length_c   1.000
_cell.angle_alpha   90.00
_cell.angle_beta   90.00
_cell.angle_gamma   90.00
#
_symmetry.space_group_name_H-M   'P 1'
#
loop_
_entity.id
_entity.type
_entity.pdbx_description
1 polymer ?
#
loop_
_entity_poly.entity_id
_entity_poly.type
_entity_poly.pdbx_seq_one_letter_code
_entity_poly.pdbx_strand_id
1 'polypeptide(L)'
;MIRTLCLALAVTSLSAAPALAEDRADEVAACMVANATEADIAQMKQLMLLALQEKKQEATGVLGSLMMTAGLSAAGNCGVGFNEVGSPMFEYAMRVYGEHLGTVVMERSLDFLELPME
;
A
#
# COMPACT_ATOMS: atom_id res chain seq x y z
N MET A 1 -42.80 -26.48 -35.87
CA MET A 1 -42.99 -25.20 -35.13
C MET A 1 -43.59 -25.60 -33.79
N ILE A 2 -43.05 -25.41 -32.59
CA ILE A 2 -42.06 -24.49 -32.03
C ILE A 2 -41.38 -25.21 -30.85
N ARG A 3 -40.06 -24.98 -30.71
CA ARG A 3 -39.21 -25.42 -29.59
C ARG A 3 -39.50 -24.56 -28.35
N THR A 4 -39.80 -25.15 -27.21
CA THR A 4 -39.77 -24.45 -25.91
C THR A 4 -38.53 -24.89 -25.15
N LEU A 5 -37.47 -24.10 -25.31
CA LEU A 5 -36.17 -24.21 -24.69
C LEU A 5 -36.23 -23.60 -23.27
N CYS A 6 -35.67 -24.33 -22.32
CA CYS A 6 -35.05 -23.94 -21.05
C CYS A 6 -35.27 -22.49 -20.54
N LEU A 7 -36.09 -22.33 -19.50
CA LEU A 7 -35.87 -21.28 -18.50
C LEU A 7 -34.73 -21.72 -17.57
N ALA A 8 -33.50 -21.40 -17.97
CA ALA A 8 -32.36 -21.29 -17.05
C ALA A 8 -31.95 -19.81 -17.05
N LEU A 9 -32.74 -18.98 -16.36
CA LEU A 9 -32.36 -17.60 -16.11
C LEU A 9 -31.20 -17.61 -15.10
N ALA A 10 -30.03 -17.34 -15.66
CA ALA A 10 -28.75 -17.20 -15.01
C ALA A 10 -28.85 -16.34 -13.73
N VAL A 11 -28.61 -16.99 -12.58
CA VAL A 11 -28.16 -16.34 -11.35
C VAL A 11 -26.63 -16.39 -11.38
N THR A 12 -26.00 -15.53 -12.19
CA THR A 12 -24.52 -15.42 -12.21
C THR A 12 -24.11 -13.98 -12.50
N SER A 13 -24.44 -13.05 -11.62
CA SER A 13 -23.92 -11.70 -11.73
C SER A 13 -23.97 -11.01 -10.38
N LEU A 14 -23.05 -11.36 -9.47
CA LEU A 14 -22.61 -10.48 -8.36
C LEU A 14 -21.41 -11.05 -7.55
N SER A 15 -20.40 -11.60 -8.21
CA SER A 15 -19.18 -12.08 -7.50
C SER A 15 -17.85 -11.62 -8.10
N ALA A 16 -17.86 -10.66 -9.04
CA ALA A 16 -16.65 -10.14 -9.69
C ALA A 16 -16.03 -8.90 -8.98
N ALA A 17 -16.65 -8.39 -7.91
CA ALA A 17 -16.18 -7.20 -7.20
C ALA A 17 -14.87 -7.37 -6.39
N PRO A 18 -14.60 -8.50 -5.70
CA PRO A 18 -13.41 -8.56 -4.84
C PRO A 18 -12.11 -8.65 -5.63
N ALA A 19 -12.10 -9.34 -6.78
CA ALA A 19 -10.89 -9.47 -7.61
C ALA A 19 -10.44 -8.15 -8.23
N LEU A 20 -11.38 -7.29 -8.67
CA LEU A 20 -11.06 -5.97 -9.23
C LEU A 20 -10.58 -4.97 -8.15
N ALA A 21 -11.03 -5.13 -6.91
CA ALA A 21 -10.61 -4.27 -5.80
C ALA A 21 -9.21 -4.62 -5.30
N GLU A 22 -8.84 -5.92 -5.30
CA GLU A 22 -7.50 -6.41 -4.99
C GLU A 22 -6.50 -5.94 -6.07
N ASP A 23 -6.84 -6.11 -7.35
CA ASP A 23 -6.01 -5.68 -8.49
C ASP A 23 -5.71 -4.17 -8.44
N ARG A 24 -6.71 -3.35 -8.13
CA ARG A 24 -6.52 -1.89 -7.97
C ARG A 24 -5.66 -1.52 -6.76
N ALA A 25 -5.75 -2.27 -5.66
CA ALA A 25 -4.94 -2.02 -4.48
C ALA A 25 -3.45 -2.27 -4.77
N ASP A 26 -3.16 -3.35 -5.50
CA ASP A 26 -1.81 -3.67 -5.97
C ASP A 26 -1.28 -2.65 -6.99
N GLU A 27 -2.11 -2.19 -7.94
CA GLU A 27 -1.74 -1.12 -8.88
C GLU A 27 -1.37 0.18 -8.17
N VAL A 28 -2.19 0.61 -7.20
CA VAL A 28 -1.92 1.81 -6.39
C VAL A 28 -0.65 1.62 -5.58
N ALA A 29 -0.47 0.49 -4.92
CA ALA A 29 0.74 0.19 -4.15
C ALA A 29 1.99 0.25 -5.03
N ALA A 30 1.97 -0.40 -6.20
CA ALA A 30 3.08 -0.40 -7.14
C ALA A 30 3.41 1.01 -7.62
N CYS A 31 2.40 1.83 -7.93
CA CYS A 31 2.60 3.23 -8.28
C CYS A 31 3.22 4.03 -7.13
N MET A 32 2.75 3.85 -5.89
CA MET A 32 3.30 4.54 -4.72
C MET A 32 4.76 4.16 -4.50
N VAL A 33 5.10 2.87 -4.62
CA VAL A 33 6.48 2.38 -4.55
C VAL A 33 7.35 3.00 -5.65
N ALA A 34 6.86 3.07 -6.89
CA ALA A 34 7.58 3.68 -8.00
C ALA A 34 7.82 5.20 -7.81
N ASN A 35 6.99 5.86 -7.00
CA ASN A 35 7.11 7.27 -6.64
C ASN A 35 7.69 7.49 -5.23
N ALA A 36 8.19 6.45 -4.58
CA ALA A 36 8.81 6.56 -3.26
C ALA A 36 10.04 7.47 -3.33
N THR A 37 10.21 8.33 -2.34
CA THR A 37 11.34 9.26 -2.28
C THR A 37 12.32 8.88 -1.16
N GLU A 38 13.53 9.41 -1.24
CA GLU A 38 14.52 9.29 -0.14
C GLU A 38 14.01 9.90 1.18
N ALA A 39 13.10 10.88 1.11
CA ALA A 39 12.45 11.43 2.30
C ALA A 39 11.52 10.40 2.96
N ASP A 40 10.77 9.63 2.17
CA ASP A 40 9.89 8.57 2.68
C ASP A 40 10.71 7.46 3.36
N ILE A 41 11.84 7.08 2.77
CA ILE A 41 12.77 6.09 3.34
C ILE A 41 13.36 6.61 4.65
N ALA A 42 13.78 7.89 4.69
CA ALA A 42 14.30 8.50 5.91
C ALA A 42 13.25 8.57 7.03
N GLN A 43 11.99 8.89 6.70
CA GLN A 43 10.88 8.89 7.64
C GLN A 43 10.57 7.48 8.14
N MET A 44 10.59 6.46 7.28
CA MET A 44 10.44 5.07 7.67
C MET A 44 11.56 4.63 8.62
N LYS A 45 12.82 4.96 8.31
CA LYS A 45 13.95 4.67 9.20
C LYS A 45 13.75 5.32 10.58
N GLN A 46 13.34 6.58 10.61
CA GLN A 46 13.08 7.28 11.87
C GLN A 46 11.93 6.63 12.65
N LEU A 47 10.85 6.26 11.96
CA LEU A 47 9.71 5.54 12.55
C LEU A 47 10.17 4.23 13.19
N MET A 48 10.93 3.40 12.47
CA MET A 48 11.45 2.13 12.97
C MET A 48 12.34 2.34 14.20
N LEU A 49 13.26 3.31 14.17
CA LEU A 49 14.12 3.62 15.32
C LEU A 49 13.31 4.05 16.55
N LEU A 50 12.33 4.94 16.38
CA LEU A 50 11.48 5.39 17.47
C LEU A 50 10.61 4.26 18.04
N ALA A 51 10.06 3.41 17.16
CA ALA A 51 9.29 2.24 17.56
C ALA A 51 10.14 1.23 18.36
N LEU A 52 11.36 0.94 17.89
CA LEU A 52 12.30 0.06 18.58
C LEU A 52 12.78 0.62 19.93
N GLN A 53 12.76 1.94 20.10
CA GLN A 53 13.06 2.63 21.36
C GLN A 53 11.82 2.79 22.26
N GLU A 54 10.68 2.18 21.91
CA GLU A 54 9.40 2.29 22.63
C GLU A 54 8.85 3.74 22.75
N LYS A 55 9.29 4.65 21.89
CA LYS A 55 8.87 6.07 21.85
C LYS A 55 7.57 6.25 21.08
N LYS A 56 6.48 5.74 21.65
CA LYS A 56 5.16 5.66 20.98
C LYS A 56 4.63 6.99 20.46
N GLN A 57 4.73 8.08 21.23
CA GLN A 57 4.15 9.37 20.85
C GLN A 57 4.87 9.97 19.63
N GLU A 58 6.20 9.94 19.66
CA GLU A 58 7.05 10.42 18.58
C GLU A 58 6.91 9.53 17.33
N ALA A 59 6.91 8.21 17.50
CA ALA A 59 6.66 7.26 16.41
C ALA A 59 5.30 7.52 15.74
N THR A 60 4.25 7.77 16.53
CA THR A 60 2.91 8.09 15.99
C THR A 60 2.93 9.39 15.18
N GLY A 61 3.69 10.41 15.64
CA GLY A 61 3.86 11.66 14.90
C GLY A 61 4.55 11.46 13.54
N VAL A 62 5.63 10.68 13.51
CA VAL A 62 6.36 10.37 12.27
C VAL A 62 5.48 9.52 11.33
N LEU A 63 4.78 8.51 11.86
CA LEU A 63 3.84 7.70 11.08
C LEU A 63 2.74 8.58 10.45
N GLY A 64 2.15 9.49 11.21
CA GLY A 64 1.14 10.42 10.69
C GLY A 64 1.68 11.29 9.56
N SER A 65 2.90 11.82 9.69
CA SER A 65 3.54 12.58 8.61
C SER A 65 3.79 11.73 7.37
N LEU A 66 4.27 10.49 7.54
CA LEU A 66 4.52 9.57 6.43
C LEU A 66 3.22 9.22 5.70
N MET A 67 2.15 8.92 6.45
CA MET A 67 0.82 8.65 5.88
C MET A 67 0.28 9.84 5.11
N MET A 68 0.50 11.06 5.59
CA MET A 68 0.07 12.28 4.89
C MET A 68 0.84 12.47 3.58
N THR A 69 2.17 12.34 3.59
CA THR A 69 3.00 12.43 2.38
C THR A 69 2.63 11.35 1.37
N ALA A 70 2.48 10.11 1.83
CA ALA A 70 2.10 8.97 1.00
C ALA A 70 0.69 9.14 0.41
N GLY A 71 -0.27 9.64 1.19
CA GLY A 71 -1.62 9.96 0.72
C GLY A 71 -1.64 11.08 -0.33
N LEU A 72 -0.82 12.12 -0.16
CA LEU A 72 -0.67 13.17 -1.16
C LEU A 72 -0.04 12.63 -2.45
N SER A 73 0.97 11.77 -2.35
CA SER A 73 1.58 11.13 -3.51
C SER A 73 0.59 10.21 -4.22
N ALA A 74 -0.18 9.41 -3.47
CA ALA A 74 -1.19 8.53 -4.03
C ALA A 74 -2.30 9.29 -4.75
N ALA A 75 -2.75 10.41 -4.18
CA ALA A 75 -3.76 11.25 -4.80
C ALA A 75 -3.23 12.02 -6.01
N GLY A 76 -2.00 12.52 -5.96
CA GLY A 76 -1.40 13.33 -7.02
C GLY A 76 -0.86 12.49 -8.19
N ASN A 77 -0.33 11.31 -7.93
CA ASN A 77 0.44 10.52 -8.89
C ASN A 77 -0.20 9.16 -9.21
N CYS A 78 -1.02 8.60 -8.31
CA CYS A 78 -1.51 7.21 -8.41
C CYS A 78 -3.03 7.09 -8.57
N GLY A 79 -3.72 8.21 -8.85
CA GLY A 79 -5.15 8.19 -9.19
C GLY A 79 -6.07 7.80 -8.04
N VAL A 80 -5.63 7.97 -6.79
CA VAL A 80 -6.45 7.76 -5.60
C VAL A 80 -7.31 9.00 -5.33
N GLY A 81 -8.63 8.86 -5.38
CA GLY A 81 -9.54 9.93 -5.01
C GLY A 81 -9.46 10.25 -3.51
N PHE A 82 -9.76 11.49 -3.12
CA PHE A 82 -9.80 11.89 -1.70
C PHE A 82 -10.79 11.05 -0.87
N ASN A 83 -11.87 10.56 -1.49
CA ASN A 83 -12.85 9.67 -0.88
C ASN A 83 -12.33 8.22 -0.70
N GLU A 84 -11.22 7.86 -1.34
CA GLU A 84 -10.61 6.53 -1.31
C GLU A 84 -9.49 6.41 -0.26
N VAL A 85 -8.99 7.52 0.29
CA VAL A 85 -7.89 7.56 1.28
C VAL A 85 -8.25 6.87 2.61
N GLY A 86 -9.53 6.64 2.90
CA GLY A 86 -10.00 5.85 4.04
C GLY A 86 -10.54 4.47 3.65
N SER A 87 -10.31 4.03 2.41
CA SER A 87 -10.84 2.76 1.92
C SER A 87 -9.92 1.58 2.27
N PRO A 88 -10.46 0.36 2.41
CA PRO A 88 -9.65 -0.84 2.58
C PRO A 88 -8.62 -1.06 1.45
N MET A 89 -8.93 -0.62 0.22
CA MET A 89 -8.00 -0.65 -0.92
C MET A 89 -6.76 0.20 -0.63
N PHE A 90 -6.96 1.44 -0.15
CA PHE A 90 -5.86 2.33 0.17
C PHE A 90 -5.09 1.90 1.42
N GLU A 91 -5.75 1.36 2.44
CA GLU A 91 -5.10 0.78 3.62
C GLU A 91 -4.16 -0.37 3.23
N TYR A 92 -4.60 -1.25 2.32
CA TYR A 92 -3.75 -2.31 1.78
C TYR A 92 -2.55 -1.73 1.02
N ALA A 93 -2.78 -0.75 0.13
CA ALA A 93 -1.70 -0.14 -0.63
C ALA A 93 -0.65 0.55 0.26
N MET A 94 -1.11 1.25 1.31
CA MET A 94 -0.25 1.85 2.32
C MET A 94 0.58 0.83 3.10
N ARG A 95 0.03 -0.36 3.36
CA ARG A 95 0.77 -1.44 4.01
C ARG A 95 1.88 -1.95 3.11
N VAL A 96 1.59 -2.28 1.86
CA VAL A 96 2.60 -2.74 0.88
C VAL A 96 3.68 -1.68 0.67
N TYR A 97 3.28 -0.41 0.56
CA TYR A 97 4.21 0.72 0.49
C TYR A 97 5.11 0.79 1.73
N GLY A 98 4.55 0.67 2.94
CA GLY A 98 5.31 0.65 4.19
C GLY A 98 6.27 -0.54 4.30
N GLU A 99 5.84 -1.74 3.88
CA GLU A 99 6.68 -2.94 3.84
C GLU A 99 7.87 -2.76 2.90
N HIS A 100 7.64 -2.16 1.71
CA HIS A 100 8.71 -1.83 0.78
C HIS A 100 9.72 -0.86 1.41
N LEU A 101 9.27 0.26 1.98
CA LEU A 101 10.16 1.23 2.64
C LEU A 101 10.97 0.58 3.77
N GLY A 102 10.33 -0.26 4.59
CA GLY A 102 10.99 -1.00 5.68
C GLY A 102 12.05 -1.97 5.16
N THR A 103 11.78 -2.65 4.05
CA THR A 103 12.73 -3.54 3.37
C THR A 103 13.95 -2.76 2.91
N VAL A 104 13.77 -1.63 2.22
CA VAL A 104 14.87 -0.77 1.77
C VAL A 104 15.74 -0.28 2.94
N VAL A 105 15.11 0.09 4.07
CA VAL A 105 15.86 0.49 5.28
C VAL A 105 16.69 -0.68 5.83
N MET A 106 16.12 -1.89 5.85
CA MET A 106 16.81 -3.09 6.32
C MET A 106 17.97 -3.46 5.40
N GLU A 107 17.74 -3.57 4.10
CA GLU A 107 18.76 -3.87 3.08
C GLU A 107 19.95 -2.91 3.20
N ARG A 108 19.70 -1.59 3.22
CA ARG A 108 20.74 -0.58 3.40
C ARG A 108 21.49 -0.70 4.73
N SER A 109 20.84 -1.21 5.77
CA SER A 109 21.47 -1.44 7.07
C SER A 109 22.38 -2.67 7.03
N LEU A 110 21.99 -3.71 6.30
CA LEU A 110 22.79 -4.92 6.12
C LEU A 110 24.00 -4.66 5.21
N ASP A 111 23.81 -3.90 4.13
CA ASP A 111 24.90 -3.40 3.27
C ASP A 111 25.92 -2.58 4.08
N PHE A 112 25.42 -1.70 4.97
CA PHE A 112 26.28 -0.91 5.86
C PHE A 112 27.11 -1.77 6.82
N LEU A 113 26.56 -2.92 7.25
CA LEU A 113 27.26 -3.86 8.13
C LEU A 113 28.16 -4.84 7.36
N GLU A 114 28.28 -4.69 6.03
CA GLU A 114 29.02 -5.58 5.13
C GLU A 114 28.58 -7.06 5.27
N LEU A 115 27.32 -7.28 5.65
CA LEU A 115 26.77 -8.62 5.75
C LEU A 115 26.36 -9.09 4.34
N PRO A 116 26.83 -10.25 3.86
CA PRO A 116 26.43 -10.75 2.56
C PRO A 116 24.93 -11.06 2.57
N MET A 117 24.21 -10.38 1.68
CA MET A 117 22.83 -10.68 1.32
C MET A 117 22.88 -11.41 -0.03
N GLU A 118 22.83 -12.75 0.01
CA GLU A 118 22.67 -13.60 -1.18
C GLU A 118 21.19 -13.78 -1.52
#